data_AF-A0A6N6JYS0-F1
#
_entry.id   AF-A0A6N6JYS0-F1
#
_cell.length_a   1.000
_cell.length_b   1.000
_cell.length_c   1.000
_cell.angle_alpha   90.00
_cell.angle_beta   90.00
_cell.angle_gamma   90.00
#
_symmetry.space_group_name_H-M   'P 1'
#
loop_
_entity.id
_entity.type
_entity.pdbx_description
1 polymer ?
#
loop_
_entity_poly.entity_id
_entity_poly.type
_entity_poly.pdbx_seq_one_letter_code
_entity_poly.pdbx_strand_id
1 'polypeptide(L)'
;NHCEDPACTKVCPSGAMHKREDGFVVVDEDVCIGCRYCHMACPYGAPQYNAAKGHMTKCDGCHERVAEGKKPICVESCPLRALDFGPIEELRKKHGTLAAVAPLPGAHFTKPSIVIKPNANSRPTGDTTGYLANPKEV
;
A
#
# COMPACT_ATOMS: atom_id res chain seq x y z
N ASN A 1 -1.16 1.27 0.70
CA ASN A 1 -2.24 1.61 -0.27
C ASN A 1 -3.57 0.94 0.01
N HIS A 2 -3.65 -0.35 0.38
CA HIS A 2 -4.90 -1.09 0.68
C HIS A 2 -6.08 -0.62 -0.21
N CYS A 3 -5.89 -0.80 -1.51
CA CYS A 3 -6.64 -0.06 -2.52
C CYS A 3 -8.14 -0.35 -2.50
N GLU A 4 -8.94 0.58 -3.03
CA GLU A 4 -10.36 0.36 -3.28
C GLU A 4 -10.55 -0.79 -4.27
N ASP A 5 -9.77 -0.78 -5.36
CA ASP A 5 -9.79 -1.77 -6.45
C ASP A 5 -8.44 -2.52 -6.59
N PRO A 6 -8.12 -3.42 -5.65
CA PRO A 6 -6.78 -4.01 -5.55
C PRO A 6 -6.51 -5.05 -6.65
N ALA A 7 -5.61 -4.73 -7.58
CA ALA A 7 -5.18 -5.66 -8.63
C ALA A 7 -4.64 -7.00 -8.08
N CYS A 8 -4.00 -6.98 -6.92
CA CYS A 8 -3.40 -8.15 -6.30
C CYS A 8 -4.43 -9.21 -5.84
N THR A 9 -5.65 -8.81 -5.46
CA THR A 9 -6.70 -9.77 -5.05
C THR A 9 -7.31 -10.42 -6.29
N LYS A 10 -7.56 -9.65 -7.36
CA LYS A 10 -8.19 -10.11 -8.60
C LYS A 10 -7.42 -11.23 -9.31
N VAL A 11 -6.10 -11.28 -9.14
CA VAL A 11 -5.22 -12.26 -9.80
C VAL A 11 -4.87 -13.44 -8.91
N CYS A 12 -5.32 -13.48 -7.65
CA CYS A 12 -4.95 -14.54 -6.72
C CYS A 12 -5.77 -15.80 -6.98
N PRO A 13 -5.16 -16.91 -7.47
CA PRO A 13 -5.93 -18.09 -7.87
C PRO A 13 -6.47 -18.88 -6.68
N SER A 14 -5.81 -18.81 -5.51
CA SER A 14 -6.24 -19.54 -4.31
C SER A 14 -7.21 -18.75 -3.42
N GLY A 15 -7.42 -17.46 -3.70
CA GLY A 15 -8.19 -16.57 -2.82
C GLY A 15 -7.44 -16.08 -1.58
N ALA A 16 -6.18 -16.48 -1.36
CA ALA A 16 -5.38 -16.08 -0.20
C ALA A 16 -5.23 -14.54 -0.08
N MET A 17 -5.02 -13.85 -1.20
CA MET A 17 -4.96 -12.38 -1.23
C MET A 17 -6.39 -11.83 -1.31
N HIS A 18 -6.86 -11.20 -0.25
CA HIS A 18 -8.24 -10.74 -0.14
C HIS A 18 -8.33 -9.36 0.50
N LYS A 19 -9.51 -8.74 0.37
CA LYS A 19 -9.84 -7.49 1.05
C LYS A 19 -10.85 -7.79 2.14
N ARG A 20 -10.50 -7.45 3.37
CA ARG A 20 -11.35 -7.58 4.55
C ARG A 20 -12.45 -6.51 4.55
N GLU A 21 -13.46 -6.70 5.39
CA GLU A 21 -14.58 -5.76 5.54
C GLU A 21 -14.14 -4.38 6.06
N ASP A 22 -13.12 -4.34 6.91
CA ASP A 22 -12.46 -3.14 7.41
C ASP A 22 -11.61 -2.40 6.34
N GLY A 23 -11.56 -2.94 5.12
CA GLY A 23 -10.87 -2.35 3.98
C GLY A 23 -9.40 -2.75 3.85
N PHE A 24 -8.83 -3.48 4.82
CA PHE A 24 -7.45 -3.96 4.70
C PHE A 24 -7.36 -5.08 3.66
N VAL A 25 -6.55 -4.83 2.63
CA VAL A 25 -6.06 -5.90 1.74
C VAL A 25 -4.95 -6.67 2.45
N VAL A 26 -5.11 -7.98 2.64
CA VAL A 26 -4.17 -8.86 3.39
C VAL A 26 -3.94 -10.17 2.66
N VAL A 27 -2.96 -10.96 3.13
CA VAL A 27 -2.70 -12.31 2.65
C VAL A 27 -3.03 -13.30 3.77
N ASP A 28 -3.81 -14.32 3.45
CA ASP A 28 -3.96 -15.50 4.28
C ASP A 28 -2.74 -16.42 4.03
N GLU A 29 -1.87 -16.55 5.03
CA GLU A 29 -0.62 -17.32 4.91
C GLU A 29 -0.88 -18.83 4.82
N ASP A 30 -1.98 -19.34 5.40
CA ASP A 30 -2.33 -20.76 5.40
C ASP A 30 -2.90 -21.23 4.05
N VAL A 31 -3.49 -20.31 3.28
CA VAL A 31 -4.05 -20.57 1.94
C VAL A 31 -3.08 -20.21 0.80
N CYS A 32 -2.04 -19.43 1.10
CA CYS A 32 -1.16 -18.89 0.07
C CYS A 32 -0.20 -19.95 -0.51
N ILE A 33 -0.32 -20.19 -1.82
CA ILE A 33 0.53 -21.14 -2.56
C ILE A 33 1.84 -20.54 -3.12
N GLY A 34 2.19 -19.30 -2.77
CA GLY A 34 3.45 -18.70 -3.19
C GLY A 34 3.60 -18.41 -4.70
N CYS A 35 2.53 -18.44 -5.50
CA CYS A 35 2.57 -18.31 -6.97
C CYS A 35 3.06 -16.95 -7.52
N ARG A 36 3.20 -15.92 -6.66
CA ARG A 36 3.69 -14.57 -6.99
C ARG A 36 2.85 -13.75 -7.97
N TYR A 37 1.66 -14.19 -8.37
CA TYR A 37 0.79 -13.43 -9.29
C TYR A 37 0.42 -12.05 -8.73
N CYS A 38 0.15 -11.97 -7.43
CA CYS A 38 -0.12 -10.71 -6.74
C CYS A 38 1.05 -9.71 -6.80
N HIS A 39 2.30 -10.19 -6.83
CA HIS A 39 3.47 -9.33 -6.99
C HIS A 39 3.53 -8.76 -8.40
N MET A 40 3.39 -9.62 -9.42
CA MET A 40 3.41 -9.20 -10.83
C MET A 40 2.29 -8.21 -11.19
N ALA A 41 1.11 -8.36 -10.58
CA ALA A 41 -0.04 -7.50 -10.87
C ALA A 41 -0.02 -6.17 -10.10
N CYS A 42 0.70 -6.06 -8.98
CA CYS A 42 0.66 -4.86 -8.15
C CYS A 42 1.58 -3.78 -8.74
N PRO A 43 1.06 -2.63 -9.20
CA PRO A 43 1.89 -1.60 -9.83
C PRO A 43 2.77 -0.85 -8.81
N TYR A 44 2.61 -1.13 -7.52
CA TYR A 44 3.42 -0.58 -6.43
C TYR A 44 4.49 -1.55 -5.92
N GLY A 45 4.54 -2.79 -6.44
CA GLY A 45 5.44 -3.83 -5.92
C GLY A 45 5.19 -4.17 -4.45
N ALA A 46 3.98 -3.98 -3.92
CA ALA A 46 3.74 -4.10 -2.48
C ALA A 46 3.78 -5.55 -1.95
N PRO A 47 3.25 -6.58 -2.65
CA PRO A 47 3.43 -7.97 -2.26
C PRO A 47 4.84 -8.47 -2.57
N GLN A 48 5.46 -9.12 -1.59
CA GLN A 48 6.82 -9.66 -1.67
C GLN A 48 6.83 -11.13 -1.26
N TYR A 49 7.61 -11.96 -1.97
CA TYR A 49 7.70 -13.39 -1.67
C TYR A 49 8.66 -13.61 -0.50
N ASN A 50 8.22 -14.34 0.52
CA ASN A 50 9.08 -14.76 1.61
C ASN A 50 9.55 -16.20 1.37
N ALA A 51 10.82 -16.35 0.99
CA ALA A 51 11.38 -17.66 0.66
C ALA A 51 11.47 -18.61 1.86
N ALA A 52 11.66 -18.08 3.07
CA ALA A 52 11.74 -18.90 4.28
C ALA A 52 10.37 -19.49 4.66
N LYS A 53 9.29 -18.74 4.42
CA LYS A 53 7.93 -19.22 4.71
C LYS A 53 7.22 -19.91 3.54
N GLY A 54 7.69 -19.70 2.31
CA GLY A 54 7.10 -20.32 1.12
C GLY A 54 5.87 -19.60 0.55
N HIS A 55 5.51 -18.43 1.08
CA HIS A 55 4.31 -17.70 0.65
C HIS A 55 4.57 -16.20 0.46
N MET A 56 3.55 -15.50 -0.05
CA MET A 56 3.59 -14.05 -0.23
C MET A 56 3.38 -13.36 1.11
N THR A 57 3.97 -12.18 1.28
CA THR A 57 3.84 -11.30 2.44
C THR A 57 3.64 -9.86 1.95
N LYS A 58 3.00 -9.03 2.78
CA LYS A 58 2.89 -7.59 2.57
C LYS A 58 2.47 -6.90 3.85
N CYS A 59 2.51 -5.56 3.86
CA CYS A 59 1.88 -4.76 4.91
C CYS A 59 0.44 -5.22 5.16
N ASP A 60 0.12 -5.55 6.40
CA ASP A 60 -1.18 -6.00 6.89
C ASP A 60 -2.06 -4.82 7.35
N GLY A 61 -1.49 -3.61 7.39
CA GLY A 61 -2.14 -2.41 7.91
C GLY A 61 -2.16 -2.35 9.45
N CYS A 62 -1.39 -3.21 10.13
CA CYS A 62 -1.46 -3.43 11.56
C CYS A 62 -2.89 -3.69 12.05
N HIS A 63 -3.66 -4.50 11.31
CA HIS A 63 -5.10 -4.65 11.56
C HIS A 63 -5.43 -5.12 12.97
N GLU A 64 -4.55 -5.90 13.61
CA GLU A 64 -4.71 -6.33 15.01
C GLU A 64 -4.63 -5.15 15.98
N ARG A 65 -3.64 -4.27 15.79
CA ARG A 65 -3.53 -3.02 16.59
C ARG A 65 -4.75 -2.14 16.39
N VAL A 66 -5.22 -2.02 15.15
CA VAL A 66 -6.39 -1.20 14.82
C VAL A 66 -7.66 -1.76 15.46
N ALA A 67 -7.82 -3.08 15.52
CA ALA A 67 -8.92 -3.73 16.24
C ALA A 67 -8.91 -3.44 17.75
N GLU A 68 -7.74 -3.21 18.35
CA GLU A 68 -7.59 -2.76 19.74
C GLU A 68 -7.78 -1.24 19.93
N GLY A 69 -8.16 -0.50 18.88
CA GLY A 69 -8.30 0.96 18.91
C GLY A 69 -6.98 1.72 18.89
N LYS A 70 -5.85 1.03 18.65
CA LYS A 70 -4.54 1.66 18.48
C LYS A 70 -4.33 2.09 17.03
N LYS A 71 -3.38 3.00 16.80
CA LYS A 71 -2.97 3.37 15.43
C LYS A 71 -2.01 2.31 14.86
N PRO A 72 -1.89 2.21 13.52
CA PRO A 72 -0.81 1.45 12.91
C PRO A 72 0.54 1.94 13.40
N ILE A 73 1.49 1.01 13.58
CA ILE A 73 2.74 1.33 14.27
C ILE A 73 3.54 2.43 13.55
N CYS A 74 3.54 2.43 12.21
CA CYS A 74 4.24 3.45 11.42
C CYS A 74 3.66 4.86 11.61
N VAL A 75 2.35 4.96 11.90
CA VAL A 75 1.66 6.23 12.13
C VAL A 75 1.93 6.71 13.54
N GLU A 76 1.80 5.80 14.52
CA GLU A 76 2.03 6.10 15.94
C GLU A 76 3.50 6.48 16.21
N SER A 77 4.44 5.79 15.57
CA SER A 77 5.87 6.02 15.76
C SER A 77 6.41 7.24 15.01
N CYS A 78 5.60 7.93 14.19
CA CYS A 78 6.08 9.03 13.35
C CYS A 78 6.46 10.25 14.20
N PRO A 79 7.77 10.57 14.37
CA PRO A 79 8.18 11.64 15.28
C PRO A 79 7.75 13.02 14.77
N LEU A 80 7.69 13.16 13.44
CA LEU A 80 7.30 14.41 12.78
C LEU A 80 5.78 14.57 12.65
N ARG A 81 4.99 13.58 13.08
CA ARG A 81 3.52 13.57 12.92
C ARG A 81 3.09 13.84 11.47
N ALA A 82 3.87 13.33 10.52
CA ALA A 82 3.64 13.48 9.08
C ALA A 82 2.62 12.47 8.53
N LEU A 83 2.28 11.45 9.32
CA LEU A 83 1.37 10.37 8.93
C LEU A 83 0.06 10.48 9.72
N ASP A 84 -1.05 10.26 9.04
CA ASP A 84 -2.39 10.20 9.61
C ASP A 84 -3.07 8.90 9.17
N PHE A 85 -4.06 8.42 9.92
CA PHE A 85 -4.75 7.16 9.64
C PHE A 85 -6.22 7.26 10.00
N GLY A 86 -7.07 6.73 9.13
CA GLY A 86 -8.51 6.71 9.29
C GLY A 86 -9.22 6.36 7.98
N PRO A 87 -10.56 6.43 7.95
CA PRO A 87 -11.35 6.22 6.74
C PRO A 87 -10.90 7.16 5.62
N ILE A 88 -10.72 6.61 4.42
CA ILE A 88 -10.13 7.37 3.30
C ILE A 88 -10.93 8.63 2.94
N GLU A 89 -12.26 8.58 3.06
CA GLU A 89 -13.13 9.73 2.78
C GLU A 89 -12.93 10.88 3.78
N GLU A 90 -12.67 10.56 5.04
CA GLU A 90 -12.35 11.57 6.06
C GLU A 90 -10.98 12.19 5.81
N LEU A 91 -9.98 11.37 5.48
CA LEU A 91 -8.66 11.84 5.13
C LEU A 91 -8.68 12.73 3.89
N ARG A 92 -9.50 12.39 2.88
CA ARG A 92 -9.67 13.20 1.66
C ARG A 92 -10.29 14.57 1.96
N LYS A 93 -11.31 14.61 2.82
CA LYS A 93 -11.92 15.87 3.28
C LYS A 93 -10.91 16.76 4.00
N LYS A 94 -10.05 16.16 4.82
CA LYS A 94 -9.08 16.90 5.66
C LYS A 94 -7.84 17.36 4.90
N HIS A 95 -7.31 16.53 4.02
CA HIS A 95 -5.98 16.69 3.44
C HIS A 95 -5.98 16.87 1.90
N GLY A 96 -7.14 16.81 1.26
CA GLY A 96 -7.29 16.86 -0.20
C GLY A 96 -7.32 15.47 -0.85
N THR A 97 -7.36 15.42 -2.17
CA THR A 97 -7.66 14.17 -2.92
C THR A 97 -6.48 13.61 -3.71
N LEU A 98 -5.32 14.27 -3.68
CA LEU A 98 -4.15 13.82 -4.44
C LEU A 98 -3.67 12.46 -3.92
N ALA A 99 -3.70 11.45 -4.78
CA ALA A 99 -3.37 10.07 -4.42
C ALA A 99 -2.20 9.48 -5.24
N ALA A 100 -1.54 10.29 -6.07
CA ALA A 100 -0.39 9.87 -6.87
C ALA A 100 0.51 11.07 -7.21
N VAL A 101 1.82 10.85 -7.07
CA VAL A 101 2.93 11.73 -7.47
C VAL A 101 4.05 10.82 -7.99
N ALA A 102 4.99 11.30 -8.80
CA ALA A 102 6.14 10.49 -9.20
C ALA A 102 6.94 10.02 -7.95
N PRO A 103 7.40 8.76 -7.91
CA PRO A 103 7.36 7.73 -8.97
C PRO A 103 6.14 6.81 -8.91
N LEU A 104 5.11 7.12 -8.12
CA LEU A 104 3.93 6.26 -7.98
C LEU A 104 3.15 6.18 -9.31
N PRO A 105 2.59 4.99 -9.63
CA PRO A 105 1.73 4.81 -10.79
C PRO A 105 0.43 5.61 -10.65
N GLY A 106 -0.27 5.78 -11.78
CA GLY A 106 -1.53 6.53 -11.81
C GLY A 106 -2.58 5.94 -10.85
N ALA A 107 -3.23 6.81 -10.07
CA ALA A 107 -4.23 6.37 -9.09
C ALA A 107 -5.39 5.58 -9.72
N HIS A 108 -5.71 5.84 -11.00
CA HIS A 108 -6.80 5.17 -11.72
C HIS A 108 -6.61 3.65 -11.88
N PHE A 109 -5.38 3.12 -11.80
CA PHE A 109 -5.13 1.69 -11.97
C PHE A 109 -5.72 0.83 -10.86
N THR A 110 -5.77 1.34 -9.63
CA THR A 110 -6.23 0.56 -8.47
C THR A 110 -7.07 1.36 -7.46
N LYS A 111 -7.23 2.67 -7.67
CA LYS A 111 -7.87 3.59 -6.72
C LYS A 111 -7.29 3.44 -5.29
N PRO A 112 -6.02 3.83 -5.07
CA PRO A 112 -5.35 3.59 -3.79
C PRO A 112 -6.01 4.39 -2.64
N SER A 113 -6.07 3.78 -1.46
CA SER A 113 -6.60 4.39 -0.23
C SER A 113 -5.50 5.19 0.48
N ILE A 114 -4.98 6.22 -0.19
CA ILE A 114 -3.98 7.15 0.35
C ILE A 114 -4.30 8.58 -0.06
N VAL A 115 -3.79 9.53 0.72
CA VAL A 115 -3.76 10.95 0.38
C VAL A 115 -2.34 11.46 0.59
N ILE A 116 -1.83 12.24 -0.35
CA ILE A 116 -0.48 12.78 -0.35
C ILE A 116 -0.59 14.29 -0.36
N LYS A 117 -0.04 14.93 0.68
CA LYS A 117 0.23 16.37 0.65
C LYS A 117 1.59 16.57 -0.02
N PRO A 118 1.65 17.08 -1.27
CA PRO A 118 2.91 17.19 -1.99
C PRO A 118 3.79 18.26 -1.34
N ASN A 119 5.10 18.05 -1.38
CA ASN A 119 6.06 19.11 -1.10
C ASN A 119 6.31 19.93 -2.40
N ALA A 120 7.01 21.05 -2.28
CA ALA A 120 7.28 21.95 -3.42
C ALA A 120 8.05 21.30 -4.58
N ASN A 121 8.76 20.19 -4.32
CA ASN A 121 9.57 19.47 -5.31
C ASN A 121 8.86 18.23 -5.87
N SER A 122 7.62 17.97 -5.47
CA SER A 122 6.86 16.81 -5.93
C SER A 122 6.53 16.96 -7.41
N ARG A 123 6.74 15.89 -8.18
CA ARG A 123 6.45 15.85 -9.62
C ARG A 123 5.20 15.02 -9.89
N PRO A 124 4.44 15.31 -10.97
CA PRO A 124 3.29 14.49 -11.34
C PRO A 124 3.71 13.07 -11.72
N THR A 125 2.80 12.10 -11.56
CA THR A 125 3.00 10.73 -12.06
C THR A 125 3.43 10.72 -13.53
N GLY A 126 4.42 9.87 -13.84
CA GLY A 126 4.98 9.74 -15.19
C GLY A 126 6.20 10.62 -15.44
N ASP A 127 6.51 11.56 -14.54
CA ASP A 127 7.76 12.32 -14.60
C ASP A 127 8.98 11.39 -14.35
N THR A 128 9.94 11.43 -15.26
CA THR A 128 11.16 10.60 -15.26
C THR A 128 12.43 11.42 -15.05
N THR A 129 12.30 12.69 -14.64
CA THR A 129 13.45 13.60 -14.42
C THR A 129 14.19 13.33 -13.11
N GLY A 130 13.58 12.55 -12.22
CA GLY A 130 14.23 12.11 -10.98
C GLY A 130 15.37 11.13 -11.25
N TYR A 131 16.36 11.13 -10.36
CA TYR A 131 17.47 10.18 -10.38
C TYR A 131 17.69 9.60 -9.00
N LEU A 132 18.33 8.43 -8.97
CA LEU A 132 18.70 7.77 -7.72
C LEU A 132 19.92 8.46 -7.11
N ALA A 133 19.69 9.27 -6.07
CA ALA A 133 20.76 10.03 -5.43
C ALA A 133 21.76 9.14 -4.65
N ASN A 134 21.32 7.96 -4.17
CA ASN A 134 22.18 7.01 -3.47
C ASN A 134 22.00 5.58 -4.02
N PRO A 135 22.81 5.16 -5.01
CA PRO A 135 22.68 3.84 -5.61
C PRO A 135 22.99 2.65 -4.70
N LYS A 136 23.58 2.86 -3.53
CA LYS A 136 23.93 1.78 -2.59
C LYS A 136 22.76 1.33 -1.70
N GLU A 137 21.65 2.07 -1.71
CA GLU A 137 20.48 1.83 -0.83
C GLU A 137 19.31 1.14 -1.54
N VAL A 138 19.52 0.60 -2.75
CA VAL A 138 18.48 -0.01 -3.59
C VAL A 138 18.92 -1.35 -4.15
#